data_AF-A0A8T3SU71-F1
#
_entry.id   AF-A0A8T3SU71-F1
#
_cell.length_a   1.000
_cell.length_b   1.000
_cell.length_c   1.000
_cell.angle_alpha   90.00
_cell.angle_beta   90.00
_cell.angle_gamma   90.00
#
_symmetry.space_group_name_H-M   'P 1'
#
loop_
_entity.id
_entity.type
_entity.pdbx_description
1 polymer ?
#
loop_
_entity_poly.entity_id
_entity_poly.type
_entity_poly.pdbx_seq_one_letter_code
_entity_poly.pdbx_strand_id
1 'polypeptide(L)'
;MINRVDPVLGRLPDDDDLPYSFHRLSPKEQAWRGRLMLMTWIVSGNEAYAWSVALADDEPHNTESRELVASVSDQSIIDELARRPLGT
;
A
#
# COMPACT_ATOMS: atom_id res chain seq x y z
N MET A 1 -1.13 -10.62 10.80
CA MET A 1 0.31 -10.28 10.85
C MET A 1 0.76 -10.02 9.44
N ILE A 2 1.33 -8.85 9.18
CA ILE A 2 1.76 -8.45 7.84
C ILE A 2 2.96 -9.28 7.43
N ASN A 3 2.99 -9.68 6.17
CA ASN A 3 4.10 -10.44 5.61
C ASN A 3 5.33 -9.54 5.39
N ARG A 4 6.08 -9.21 6.45
CA ARG A 4 7.24 -8.31 6.38
C ARG A 4 8.43 -8.86 5.57
N VAL A 5 8.42 -10.15 5.19
CA VAL A 5 9.41 -10.70 4.24
C VAL A 5 9.07 -10.37 2.78
N ASP A 6 7.85 -9.86 2.50
CA ASP A 6 7.55 -9.23 1.22
C ASP A 6 8.34 -7.91 1.13
N PRO A 7 9.17 -7.73 0.09
CA PRO A 7 10.09 -6.60 -0.01
C PRO A 7 9.39 -5.25 -0.19
N VAL A 8 8.14 -5.24 -0.66
CA VAL A 8 7.33 -4.03 -0.80
C VAL A 8 6.57 -3.76 0.49
N LEU A 9 5.90 -4.77 1.07
CA LEU A 9 5.15 -4.57 2.31
C LEU A 9 6.06 -4.28 3.51
N GLY A 10 7.32 -4.69 3.46
CA GLY A 10 8.35 -4.28 4.43
C GLY A 10 8.62 -2.77 4.43
N ARG A 11 8.11 -2.00 3.46
CA ARG A 11 8.24 -0.54 3.36
C ARG A 11 7.05 0.22 3.93
N LEU A 12 5.99 -0.49 4.36
CA LEU A 12 4.90 0.14 5.09
C LEU A 12 5.40 0.71 6.43
N PRO A 13 4.70 1.71 7.00
CA PRO A 13 4.94 2.18 8.36
C PRO A 13 5.02 1.05 9.38
N ASP A 14 5.59 1.34 10.54
CA ASP A 14 5.67 0.37 11.63
C ASP A 14 4.27 -0.07 12.08
N ASP A 15 4.15 -1.28 12.62
CA ASP A 15 2.84 -1.93 12.88
C ASP A 15 1.90 -1.07 13.75
N ASP A 16 2.47 -0.24 14.64
CA ASP A 16 1.75 0.66 15.54
C ASP A 16 1.12 1.87 14.82
N ASP A 17 1.67 2.26 13.66
CA ASP A 17 1.17 3.39 12.85
C ASP A 17 0.14 2.94 11.80
N LEU A 18 0.01 1.63 11.58
CA LEU A 18 -0.91 1.09 10.60
C LEU A 18 -2.36 1.14 11.09
N PRO A 19 -3.33 1.50 10.23
CA PRO A 19 -4.73 1.49 10.60
C PRO A 19 -5.20 0.12 11.08
N TYR A 20 -5.94 0.08 12.19
CA TYR A 20 -6.48 -1.16 12.75
C TYR A 20 -7.29 -1.98 11.74
N SER A 21 -8.02 -1.32 10.83
CA SER A 21 -8.76 -1.98 9.75
C SER A 21 -7.85 -2.75 8.79
N PHE A 22 -6.64 -2.27 8.51
CA PHE A 22 -5.66 -2.96 7.68
C PHE A 22 -5.22 -4.29 8.32
N HIS A 23 -4.99 -4.28 9.63
CA HIS A 23 -4.60 -5.48 10.38
C HIS A 23 -5.65 -6.60 10.35
N ARG A 24 -6.93 -6.25 10.15
CA ARG A 24 -8.04 -7.21 10.09
C ARG A 24 -8.27 -7.82 8.71
N LEU A 25 -7.61 -7.32 7.68
CA LEU A 25 -7.70 -7.84 6.34
C LEU A 25 -7.03 -9.21 6.20
N SER A 26 -7.48 -9.99 5.21
CA SER A 26 -6.77 -11.22 4.84
C SER A 26 -5.36 -10.91 4.30
N PRO A 27 -4.39 -11.85 4.36
CA PRO A 27 -3.06 -11.62 3.79
C PRO A 27 -3.08 -11.19 2.32
N LYS A 28 -4.01 -11.75 1.53
CA LYS A 28 -4.20 -11.37 0.13
C LYS A 28 -4.66 -9.92 -0.02
N GLU A 29 -5.60 -9.48 0.83
CA GLU A 29 -6.09 -8.11 0.86
C GLU A 29 -4.99 -7.14 1.31
N GLN A 30 -4.24 -7.49 2.35
CA GLN A 30 -3.09 -6.71 2.81
C GLN A 30 -2.05 -6.53 1.71
N ALA A 31 -1.82 -7.57 0.90
CA ALA A 31 -0.81 -7.52 -0.14
C ALA A 31 -1.08 -6.48 -1.24
N TRP A 32 -2.30 -6.43 -1.78
CA TRP A 32 -2.62 -5.46 -2.83
C TRP A 32 -2.94 -4.08 -2.26
N ARG A 33 -3.60 -3.99 -1.10
CA ARG A 33 -3.90 -2.70 -0.46
C ARG A 33 -2.65 -2.01 0.08
N GLY A 34 -1.67 -2.77 0.59
CA GLY A 34 -0.38 -2.23 1.00
C GLY A 34 0.43 -1.65 -0.18
N ARG A 35 0.41 -2.33 -1.33
CA ARG A 35 0.99 -1.79 -2.58
C ARG A 35 0.28 -0.53 -3.05
N LEU A 36 -1.06 -0.53 -3.04
CA LEU A 36 -1.86 0.63 -3.39
C LEU A 36 -1.59 1.83 -2.47
N MET A 37 -1.46 1.58 -1.16
CA MET A 37 -1.09 2.60 -0.17
C MET A 37 0.26 3.22 -0.55
N LEU A 38 1.31 2.41 -0.75
CA LEU A 38 2.64 2.93 -1.08
C LEU A 38 2.65 3.69 -2.40
N MET A 39 2.02 3.14 -3.45
CA MET A 39 1.86 3.82 -4.75
C MET A 39 1.16 5.18 -4.60
N THR A 40 0.07 5.23 -3.82
CA THR A 40 -0.69 6.46 -3.61
C THR A 40 0.11 7.48 -2.81
N TRP A 41 0.86 7.03 -1.81
CA TRP A 41 1.69 7.91 -0.99
C TRP A 41 2.86 8.50 -1.79
N ILE A 42 3.55 7.70 -2.61
CA ILE A 42 4.61 8.17 -3.52
C ILE A 42 4.12 9.32 -4.43
N VAL A 43 2.89 9.22 -4.93
CA VAL A 43 2.32 10.23 -5.84
C VAL A 43 1.79 11.45 -5.09
N SER A 44 1.07 11.23 -3.99
CA SER A 44 0.37 12.31 -3.27
C SER A 44 1.22 13.03 -2.22
N GLY A 45 2.28 12.38 -1.72
CA GLY A 45 3.04 12.84 -0.56
C GLY A 45 2.25 12.86 0.75
N ASN A 46 1.05 12.26 0.79
CA ASN A 46 0.14 12.31 1.95
C ASN A 46 -0.26 10.90 2.39
N GLU A 47 0.23 10.49 3.56
CA GLU A 47 -0.02 9.17 4.13
C GLU A 47 -1.50 8.94 4.46
N ALA A 48 -2.14 9.89 5.13
CA ALA A 48 -3.54 9.77 5.55
C ALA A 48 -4.47 9.60 4.35
N TYR A 49 -4.20 10.34 3.27
CA TYR A 49 -4.91 10.18 2.00
C TYR A 49 -4.64 8.80 1.38
N ALA A 50 -3.38 8.35 1.34
CA ALA A 50 -3.03 7.04 0.81
C ALA A 50 -3.73 5.89 1.54
N TRP A 51 -3.83 5.96 2.87
CA TRP A 51 -4.60 5.00 3.65
C TRP A 51 -6.09 5.04 3.36
N SER A 52 -6.66 6.24 3.18
CA SER A 52 -8.08 6.39 2.85
C SER A 52 -8.43 5.71 1.52
N VAL A 53 -7.55 5.83 0.52
CA VAL A 53 -7.68 5.16 -0.78
C VAL A 53 -7.50 3.65 -0.62
N ALA A 54 -6.45 3.22 0.07
CA ALA A 54 -6.13 1.80 0.22
C ALA A 54 -7.13 1.00 1.04
N LEU A 55 -7.92 1.65 1.89
CA LEU A 55 -8.91 1.03 2.77
C LEU A 55 -10.35 1.27 2.34
N ALA A 56 -10.58 2.05 1.28
CA ALA A 56 -11.90 2.19 0.69
C ALA A 56 -12.45 0.81 0.31
N ASP A 57 -13.71 0.54 0.65
CA ASP A 57 -14.40 -0.68 0.27
C ASP A 57 -15.53 -0.34 -0.68
N ASP A 58 -15.15 0.02 -1.90
CA ASP A 58 -16.06 0.52 -2.93
C ASP A 58 -15.83 -0.24 -4.24
N GLU A 59 -16.81 -1.04 -4.63
CA GLU A 59 -16.84 -1.65 -5.96
C GLU A 59 -17.59 -0.73 -6.92
N PRO A 60 -17.09 -0.50 -8.15
CA PRO A 60 -16.06 -1.28 -8.85
C PRO A 60 -14.62 -0.81 -8.65
N HIS A 61 -14.38 0.26 -7.87
CA HIS A 61 -13.06 0.88 -7.74
C HIS A 61 -11.99 -0.06 -7.14
N ASN A 62 -12.37 -0.97 -6.25
CA ASN A 62 -11.48 -2.03 -5.76
C ASN A 62 -10.97 -2.94 -6.89
N THR A 63 -11.83 -3.29 -7.86
CA THR A 63 -11.45 -4.11 -9.01
C THR A 63 -10.42 -3.40 -9.87
N GLU A 64 -10.68 -2.15 -10.25
CA GLU A 64 -9.73 -1.31 -11.02
C GLU A 64 -8.41 -1.11 -10.28
N SER A 65 -8.46 -0.90 -8.96
CA SER A 65 -7.28 -0.71 -8.13
C SER A 65 -6.42 -1.97 -8.05
N ARG A 66 -7.05 -3.16 -7.97
CA ARG A 66 -6.32 -4.44 -8.00
C ARG A 66 -5.65 -4.67 -9.35
N GLU A 67 -6.32 -4.34 -10.46
CA GLU A 67 -5.75 -4.42 -11.80
C GLU A 67 -4.56 -3.48 -11.96
N LEU A 68 -4.70 -2.23 -11.49
CA LEU A 68 -3.63 -1.26 -11.47
C LEU A 68 -2.41 -1.78 -10.68
N VAL A 69 -2.62 -2.25 -9.45
CA VAL A 69 -1.55 -2.82 -8.61
C VAL A 69 -0.88 -4.00 -9.31
N ALA A 70 -1.66 -4.89 -9.93
CA ALA A 70 -1.12 -6.06 -10.64
C ALA A 70 -0.30 -5.67 -11.89
N SER A 71 -0.55 -4.49 -12.47
CA SER A 71 0.18 -3.99 -13.64
C SER A 71 1.54 -3.35 -13.30
N VAL A 72 1.79 -3.04 -12.02
CA VAL A 72 3.03 -2.41 -11.56
C VAL A 72 3.93 -3.45 -10.89
N SER A 73 5.19 -3.51 -11.32
CA SER A 73 6.16 -4.43 -10.72
C SER A 73 6.58 -3.95 -9.33
N ASP A 74 6.86 -4.90 -8.43
CA ASP A 74 7.38 -4.62 -7.09
C ASP A 74 8.69 -3.81 -7.15
N GLN A 75 9.55 -4.08 -8.14
CA GLN A 75 10.81 -3.34 -8.33
C GLN A 75 10.55 -1.86 -8.66
N SER A 76 9.56 -1.55 -9.49
CA SER A 76 9.21 -0.16 -9.80
C SER A 76 8.77 0.58 -8.53
N ILE A 77 7.95 -0.04 -7.68
CA ILE A 77 7.52 0.57 -6.40
C ILE A 77 8.73 0.83 -5.50
N ILE A 78 9.65 -0.14 -5.39
CA ILE A 78 10.86 -0.02 -4.58
C ILE A 78 11.77 1.10 -5.11
N ASP A 79 11.98 1.17 -6.42
CA ASP A 79 12.82 2.20 -7.05
C ASP A 79 12.23 3.61 -6.86
N GLU A 80 10.90 3.73 -6.95
CA GLU A 80 10.21 4.99 -6.68
C GLU A 80 10.36 5.42 -5.22
N LEU A 81 10.20 4.51 -4.26
CA LEU A 81 10.42 4.78 -2.83
C LEU A 81 11.86 5.19 -2.53
N ALA A 82 12.83 4.60 -3.21
CA ALA A 82 14.23 5.00 -3.07
C ALA A 82 14.50 6.41 -3.63
N ARG A 83 13.81 6.79 -4.71
CA ARG A 83 13.94 8.12 -5.34
C ARG A 83 13.16 9.20 -4.59
N ARG A 84 12.05 8.84 -3.96
CA ARG A 84 11.14 9.71 -3.21
C ARG A 84 10.84 9.07 -1.86
N PRO A 85 11.77 9.21 -0.88
CA PRO A 85 11.54 8.72 0.46
C PRO A 85 10.24 9.32 1.01
N LEU A 86 9.41 8.47 1.59
CA LEU A 86 8.24 8.88 2.34
C LEU A 86 8.74 9.70 3.54
N GLY A 87 8.11 10.85 3.83
CA GLY A 87 8.58 11.78 4.84
C GLY A 87 8.81 11.11 6.21
N THR A 88 9.92 11.44 6.87
CA THR A 88 10.24 11.06 8.26
C THR A 88 9.40 11.81 9.27
#